data_AF-A0A4R6LED9-F1
#
_entry.id   AF-A0A4R6LED9-F1
#
_cell.length_a   1.000
_cell.length_b   1.000
_cell.length_c   1.000
_cell.angle_alpha   90.00
_cell.angle_beta   90.00
_cell.angle_gamma   90.00
#
_symmetry.space_group_name_H-M   'P 1'
#
loop_
_entity.id
_entity.type
_entity.pdbx_description
1 polymer ?
#
loop_
_entity_poly.entity_id
_entity_poly.type
_entity_poly.pdbx_seq_one_letter_code
_entity_poly.pdbx_strand_id
1 'polypeptide(L)' 'MNWNNLLIVIYVLLLIFNGYSWYKYNKSATADQKKKEGWTNYYLIATIFILILLFNKLGW' A
#
# COMPACT_ATOMS: atom_id res chain seq x y z
N MET A 1 8.91 -13.78 19.58
CA MET A 1 8.69 -13.33 18.18
C MET A 1 9.56 -12.11 17.96
N ASN A 2 10.61 -12.19 17.15
CA ASN A 2 11.53 -11.06 16.96
C ASN A 2 10.77 -9.85 16.42
N TRP A 3 11.07 -8.65 16.92
CA TRP A 3 10.48 -7.38 16.48
C TRP A 3 10.53 -7.21 14.95
N ASN A 4 11.56 -7.78 14.31
CA ASN A 4 11.69 -7.82 12.85
C ASN A 4 10.57 -8.61 12.16
N ASN A 5 10.23 -9.79 12.66
CA ASN A 5 9.20 -10.64 12.07
C ASN A 5 7.81 -9.99 12.23
N LEU A 6 7.56 -9.33 13.36
CA LEU A 6 6.33 -8.56 13.58
C LEU A 6 6.21 -7.41 12.56
N LEU A 7 7.28 -6.64 12.34
CA LEU A 7 7.29 -5.54 11.37
C LEU A 7 7.06 -6.02 9.93
N ILE A 8 7.68 -7.13 9.54
CA ILE A 8 7.45 -7.75 8.22
C ILE A 8 5.97 -8.10 8.05
N VAL A 9 5.34 -8.73 9.04
CA VAL A 9 3.91 -9.06 9.00
C VAL A 9 3.07 -7.78 8.88
N ILE A 10 3.39 -6.73 9.63
CA ILE A 10 2.69 -5.44 9.55
C ILE A 10 2.81 -4.85 8.13
N TYR A 11 3.99 -4.84 7.53
CA TYR A 11 4.19 -4.32 6.17
C TYR A 11 3.40 -5.12 5.12
N VAL A 12 3.37 -6.44 5.25
CA VAL A 12 2.55 -7.30 4.37
C VAL A 12 1.06 -6.99 4.55
N LEU A 13 0.58 -6.82 5.78
CA LEU A 13 -0.82 -6.44 6.04
C LEU A 13 -1.15 -5.06 5.46
N LEU A 14 -0.24 -4.10 5.56
CA LEU A 14 -0.40 -2.78 4.97
C LEU A 14 -0.48 -2.84 3.44
N LEU A 15 0.33 -3.69 2.77
CA LEU A 15 0.22 -3.90 1.32
C LEU A 15 -1.15 -4.45 0.93
N ILE A 16 -1.63 -5.47 1.65
CA ILE A 16 -2.94 -6.08 1.40
C ILE A 16 -4.05 -5.04 1.59
N PHE A 17 -4.01 -4.29 2.70
CA PHE A 17 -5.01 -3.28 3.01
C PHE A 17 -5.01 -2.12 2.00
N ASN A 18 -3.82 -1.64 1.62
CA ASN A 18 -3.65 -0.58 0.62
C ASN A 18 -4.19 -1.02 -0.75
N GLY A 19 -3.85 -2.23 -1.18
CA GLY A 19 -4.34 -2.81 -2.43
C GLY A 19 -5.86 -3.03 -2.42
N TYR A 20 -6.42 -3.53 -1.33
CA TYR A 20 -7.87 -3.68 -1.18
C TYR A 20 -8.60 -2.32 -1.21
N SER A 21 -8.07 -1.33 -0.52
CA SER A 21 -8.63 0.03 -0.49
C SER A 21 -8.60 0.68 -1.87
N TRP A 22 -7.48 0.53 -2.60
CA TRP A 22 -7.37 0.95 -3.99
C TRP A 22 -8.40 0.25 -4.87
N TYR A 23 -8.53 -1.08 -4.76
CA TYR A 23 -9.50 -1.84 -5.54
C TYR A 23 -10.94 -1.38 -5.29
N LYS A 24 -11.31 -1.19 -4.03
CA LYS A 24 -12.65 -0.69 -3.64
C LYS A 24 -12.89 0.70 -4.22
N TYR A 25 -11.95 1.63 -4.04
CA TYR A 25 -12.02 2.97 -4.59
C TYR A 25 -12.13 2.97 -6.12
N ASN A 26 -11.30 2.16 -6.79
CA ASN A 26 -11.28 2.06 -8.24
C ASN A 26 -12.59 1.48 -8.80
N LYS A 27 -13.27 0.60 -8.05
CA LYS A 27 -14.58 0.06 -8.42
C LYS A 27 -15.72 1.05 -8.21
N SER A 28 -15.64 1.91 -7.18
CA SER A 28 -16.73 2.83 -6.82
C SER A 28 -16.64 4.22 -7.46
N ALA A 29 -15.44 4.72 -7.75
CA ALA A 29 -15.24 6.07 -8.26
C ALA A 29 -15.36 6.14 -9.80
N THR A 30 -15.87 7.26 -10.31
CA THR A 30 -15.87 7.55 -11.75
C THR A 30 -14.48 7.97 -12.25
N ALA A 31 -14.26 7.97 -13.56
CA ALA A 31 -12.98 8.38 -14.14
C ALA A 31 -12.60 9.84 -13.78
N ASP A 32 -13.58 10.75 -13.75
CA ASP A 32 -13.37 12.16 -13.40
C ASP A 32 -13.02 12.34 -11.93
N GLN A 33 -13.67 11.59 -11.03
CA GLN A 33 -13.33 11.57 -9.60
C GLN A 33 -11.89 11.08 -9.38
N LYS A 34 -11.50 9.99 -10.06
CA LYS A 34 -10.13 9.44 -9.99
C LYS A 34 -9.08 10.45 -10.43
N LYS A 35 -9.36 11.21 -11.49
CA LYS A 35 -8.44 12.22 -12.01
C LYS A 35 -8.31 13.42 -11.08
N LYS A 36 -9.41 13.85 -10.44
CA LYS A 36 -9.44 15.04 -9.58
C LYS A 36 -8.86 14.78 -8.19
N GLU A 37 -9.13 13.61 -7.61
CA GLU A 37 -8.78 13.32 -6.23
C GLU A 37 -7.36 12.74 -6.08
N GLY A 38 -6.76 12.20 -7.15
CA GLY A 38 -5.37 11.75 -7.14
C GLY A 38 -5.09 10.51 -6.28
N TRP A 39 -6.14 9.85 -5.74
CA TRP A 39 -6.01 8.67 -4.89
C TRP A 39 -5.19 7.55 -5.53
N THR A 40 -5.29 7.35 -6.85
CA THR A 40 -4.46 6.35 -7.56
C THR A 40 -2.97 6.59 -7.34
N ASN A 41 -2.51 7.85 -7.39
CA ASN A 41 -1.12 8.20 -7.14
C ASN A 41 -0.76 7.99 -5.67
N TYR A 42 -1.66 8.33 -4.75
CA TYR A 42 -1.49 8.06 -3.32
C TYR A 42 -1.28 6.56 -3.05
N TYR A 43 -2.16 5.70 -3.56
CA TYR A 43 -2.05 4.24 -3.38
C TYR A 43 -0.77 3.67 -3.98
N LEU A 44 -0.32 4.21 -5.12
CA LEU A 44 0.93 3.82 -5.76
C LEU A 44 2.15 4.22 -4.91
N ILE A 45 2.20 5.48 -4.47
CA ILE A 45 3.28 5.98 -3.61
C ILE A 45 3.33 5.18 -2.30
N ALA A 46 2.18 4.98 -1.64
CA ALA A 46 2.08 4.18 -0.43
C ALA A 46 2.62 2.76 -0.64
N THR A 47 2.27 2.11 -1.76
CA THR A 47 2.78 0.78 -2.12
C THR A 47 4.30 0.79 -2.25
N ILE A 48 4.88 1.76 -2.96
CA ILE A 48 6.34 1.89 -3.13
C ILE A 48 7.02 2.05 -1.77
N PHE A 49 6.52 2.95 -0.91
CA PHE A 49 7.09 3.16 0.43
C PHE A 49 7.03 1.90 1.29
N ILE A 50 5.90 1.20 1.30
CA ILE A 50 5.76 -0.04 2.07
C ILE A 50 6.71 -1.13 1.53
N LEU A 51 6.88 -1.22 0.20
CA LEU A 51 7.84 -2.15 -0.41
C LEU A 51 9.29 -1.81 -0.02
N ILE A 52 9.68 -0.54 -0.05
CA ILE A 52 11.03 -0.10 0.38
C ILE A 52 11.27 -0.50 1.84
N LEU A 53 10.32 -0.23 2.73
CA LEU A 53 10.42 -0.60 4.15
C LEU A 53 10.51 -2.12 4.34
N LEU A 54 9.75 -2.88 3.55
CA LEU A 54 9.78 -4.34 3.57
C LEU A 54 11.13 -4.88 3.10
N PHE A 55 11.67 -4.38 1.98
CA PHE A 55 12.98 -4.79 1.46
C PHE A 55 14.11 -4.48 2.44
N ASN A 56 14.13 -3.25 2.99
CA ASN A 56 15.09 -2.86 4.01
C ASN A 56 15.05 -3.81 5.22
N LYS A 57 13.85 -4.27 5.58
CA LYS A 57 13.66 -5.18 6.71
C LYS A 57 14.08 -6.62 6.43
N LEU A 58 13.96 -7.06 5.18
CA LEU A 58 14.43 -8.37 4.71
C LEU A 58 15.96 -8.42 4.51
N GLY A 59 16.65 -7.30 4.70
CA GLY A 59 18.11 -7.20 4.58
C GLY A 59 18.59 -6.92 3.15
N TRP A 60 17.72 -6.36 2.31
CA TRP A 60 18.03 -5.84 0.98
C TRP A 60 18.17 -4.32 0.99
#